data_AF-I6QJI2-F1
#
_entry.id   AF-I6QJI2-F1
#
_cell.length_a   1.000
_cell.length_b   1.000
_cell.length_c   1.000
_cell.angle_alpha   90.00
_cell.angle_beta   90.00
_cell.angle_gamma   90.00
#
_symmetry.space_group_name_H-M   'P 1'
#
loop_
_entity.id
_entity.type
_entity.pdbx_description
1 polymer ?
#
loop_
_entity_poly.entity_id
_entity_poly.type
_entity_poly.pdbx_seq_one_letter_code
_entity_poly.pdbx_strand_id
1 'polypeptide(L)'
;PVATCVSGDDSPTQTYQLATIGQVRITCPGGTTLANRGADEADNGPTAQVYSEANTGKNVALNTLLVGGTYVQSGANDDLTVSQLPTQAVSVYFLCNKTGGGVGCWIGVQVAAQPPL
;
A
#
# COMPACT_ATOMS: atom_id res chain seq x y z
N PRO A 1 12.00 3.76 -4.40
CA PRO A 1 11.55 4.57 -3.24
C PRO A 1 11.05 3.64 -2.13
N VAL A 2 11.09 4.06 -0.86
CA VAL A 2 10.55 3.28 0.27
C VAL A 2 9.43 4.07 0.90
N ALA A 3 8.26 3.46 1.02
CA ALA A 3 7.11 3.97 1.75
C ALA A 3 7.00 3.26 3.10
N THR A 4 6.98 4.04 4.18
CA THR A 4 6.92 3.54 5.55
C THR A 4 6.07 4.45 6.42
N CYS A 5 5.77 4.05 7.64
CA CYS A 5 5.04 4.89 8.59
C CYS A 5 5.76 4.90 9.94
N VAL A 6 5.42 5.87 10.78
CA VAL A 6 5.92 5.96 12.15
C VAL A 6 4.85 5.40 13.08
N SER A 7 5.21 4.40 13.88
CA SER A 7 4.33 3.84 14.88
C SER A 7 4.32 4.71 16.15
N GLY A 8 3.15 5.16 16.58
CA GLY A 8 2.89 5.92 17.81
C GLY A 8 1.42 5.83 18.25
N ASP A 9 1.06 6.47 19.36
CA ASP A 9 -0.31 6.34 19.92
C ASP A 9 -1.37 7.13 19.12
N ASP A 10 -0.96 8.17 18.37
CA ASP A 10 -1.82 8.97 17.49
C ASP A 10 -1.59 8.68 15.99
N SER A 11 -1.11 7.48 15.65
CA SER A 11 -0.47 7.16 14.36
C SER A 11 -1.21 7.70 13.11
N PRO A 12 -0.70 8.78 12.49
CA PRO A 12 -1.27 9.32 11.27
C PRO A 12 -0.95 8.42 10.07
N THR A 13 -1.79 8.48 9.05
CA THR A 13 -1.47 7.89 7.74
C THR A 13 -0.32 8.65 7.11
N GLN A 14 0.78 7.95 6.79
CA GLN A 14 1.90 8.54 6.06
C GLN A 14 1.72 8.31 4.57
N THR A 15 1.53 9.39 3.79
CA THR A 15 1.27 9.30 2.35
C THR A 15 2.53 9.58 1.52
N TYR A 16 2.75 8.75 0.50
CA TYR A 16 3.84 8.86 -0.47
C TYR A 16 3.27 9.12 -1.86
N GLN A 17 3.80 10.14 -2.53
CA GLN A 17 3.42 10.46 -3.90
C GLN A 17 4.28 9.67 -4.88
N LEU A 18 3.62 8.99 -5.82
CA LEU A 18 4.25 8.36 -6.96
C LEU A 18 3.77 9.06 -8.23
N ALA A 19 4.57 10.01 -8.71
CA ALA A 19 4.24 10.85 -9.87
C ALA A 19 4.50 10.15 -11.22
N THR A 20 5.26 9.06 -11.23
CA THR A 20 5.68 8.34 -12.44
C THR A 20 5.56 6.83 -12.25
N ILE A 21 5.53 6.10 -13.37
CA ILE A 21 5.69 4.65 -13.41
C ILE A 21 6.94 4.23 -12.63
N GLY A 22 6.88 3.13 -11.90
CA GLY A 22 8.01 2.63 -11.12
C GLY A 22 7.59 1.72 -9.97
N GLN A 23 8.56 1.38 -9.12
CA GLN A 23 8.37 0.52 -7.95
C GLN A 23 8.56 1.30 -6.65
N VAL A 24 7.67 1.05 -5.69
CA VAL A 24 7.75 1.52 -4.31
C VAL A 24 7.81 0.31 -3.40
N ARG A 25 8.82 0.27 -2.53
CA ARG A 25 8.92 -0.73 -1.47
C ARG A 25 8.09 -0.30 -0.27
N ILE A 26 7.25 -1.18 0.23
CA ILE A 26 6.38 -0.99 1.39
C ILE A 26 7.03 -1.65 2.59
N THR A 27 7.32 -0.86 3.62
CA THR A 27 8.05 -1.31 4.81
C THR A 27 7.35 -0.85 6.09
N CYS A 28 7.00 -1.79 6.95
CA CYS A 28 6.52 -1.49 8.30
C CYS A 28 7.69 -1.23 9.27
N PRO A 29 7.56 -0.27 10.21
CA PRO A 29 8.57 -0.03 11.23
C PRO A 29 8.69 -1.22 12.20
N GLY A 30 9.82 -1.30 12.91
CA GLY A 30 10.09 -2.37 13.87
C GLY A 30 8.99 -2.54 14.92
N GLY A 31 8.64 -3.78 15.25
CA GLY A 31 7.53 -4.10 16.16
C GLY A 31 6.14 -4.01 15.51
N THR A 32 6.07 -3.81 14.19
CA THR A 32 4.84 -3.89 13.40
C THR A 32 5.01 -4.78 12.16
N THR A 33 3.90 -5.29 11.62
CA THR A 33 3.87 -6.20 10.47
C THR A 33 2.74 -5.83 9.51
N LEU A 34 2.94 -6.05 8.20
CA LEU A 34 1.93 -5.78 7.18
C LEU A 34 0.70 -6.67 7.39
N ALA A 35 -0.44 -6.06 7.68
CA ALA A 35 -1.71 -6.72 7.89
C ALA A 35 -2.27 -7.32 6.60
N ASN A 36 -2.00 -6.67 5.45
CA ASN A 36 -2.43 -7.10 4.13
C ASN A 36 -1.94 -8.53 3.79
N ARG A 37 -0.84 -8.99 4.41
CA ARG A 37 -0.34 -10.36 4.25
C ARG A 37 -1.24 -11.45 4.82
N GLY A 38 -2.19 -11.08 5.69
CA GLY A 38 -3.19 -12.00 6.23
C GLY A 38 -4.46 -12.10 5.37
N ALA A 39 -4.51 -11.41 4.22
CA ALA A 39 -5.63 -11.45 3.30
C ALA A 39 -5.61 -12.71 2.41
N ASP A 40 -6.76 -13.10 1.86
CA ASP A 40 -6.91 -14.29 1.00
C ASP A 40 -5.98 -14.28 -0.23
N GLU A 41 -5.63 -13.09 -0.72
CA GLU A 41 -4.73 -12.87 -1.86
C GLU A 41 -3.64 -11.85 -1.50
N ALA A 42 -2.77 -12.18 -0.54
CA ALA A 42 -1.72 -11.28 -0.08
C ALA A 42 -0.60 -11.01 -1.11
N ASP A 43 -0.34 -11.95 -2.02
CA ASP A 43 0.84 -11.99 -2.88
C ASP A 43 0.53 -12.32 -4.36
N ASN A 44 -0.74 -12.22 -4.77
CA ASN A 44 -1.22 -12.61 -6.10
C ASN A 44 -1.09 -11.51 -7.18
N GLY A 45 -0.07 -10.65 -7.09
CA GLY A 45 0.22 -9.66 -8.13
C GLY A 45 -0.89 -8.61 -8.31
N PRO A 46 -1.52 -8.45 -9.49
CA PRO A 46 -2.52 -7.42 -9.74
C PRO A 46 -3.84 -7.64 -8.98
N THR A 47 -4.16 -8.86 -8.53
CA THR A 47 -5.38 -9.13 -7.76
C THR A 47 -5.15 -9.06 -6.26
N ALA A 48 -3.91 -8.80 -5.83
CA ALA A 48 -3.56 -8.80 -4.43
C ALA A 48 -4.42 -7.80 -3.63
N GLN A 49 -4.81 -8.21 -2.42
CA GLN A 49 -5.72 -7.44 -1.59
C GLN A 49 -5.01 -6.29 -0.88
N VAL A 50 -5.53 -5.09 -1.07
CA VAL A 50 -5.04 -3.83 -0.49
C VAL A 50 -6.20 -3.04 0.11
N TYR A 51 -5.90 -2.01 0.89
CA TYR A 51 -6.94 -1.14 1.43
C TYR A 51 -7.19 0.05 0.49
N SER A 52 -8.46 0.37 0.26
CA SER A 52 -8.86 1.56 -0.52
C SER A 52 -8.82 2.86 0.29
N GLU A 53 -8.89 2.76 1.62
CA GLU A 53 -8.95 3.88 2.56
C GLU A 53 -8.23 3.52 3.86
N ALA A 54 -7.66 4.51 4.54
CA ALA A 54 -7.09 4.33 5.87
C ALA A 54 -8.19 4.24 6.95
N ASN A 55 -7.86 3.66 8.10
CA ASN A 55 -8.66 3.56 9.34
C ASN A 55 -9.97 2.76 9.28
N THR A 56 -10.64 2.70 8.13
CA THR A 56 -11.95 2.04 7.94
C THR A 56 -11.98 1.10 6.73
N GLY A 57 -10.87 0.99 5.99
CA GLY A 57 -10.82 0.31 4.71
C GLY A 57 -11.17 -1.18 4.80
N LYS A 58 -11.97 -1.64 3.83
CA LYS A 58 -12.05 -3.06 3.48
C LYS A 58 -10.90 -3.41 2.54
N ASN A 59 -10.49 -4.67 2.57
CA ASN A 59 -9.65 -5.19 1.51
C ASN A 59 -10.40 -5.16 0.18
N VAL A 60 -9.73 -4.68 -0.86
CA VAL A 60 -10.18 -4.70 -2.25
C VAL A 60 -9.04 -5.22 -3.13
N ALA A 61 -9.36 -5.82 -4.26
CA ALA A 61 -8.34 -6.27 -5.21
C ALA A 61 -7.63 -5.06 -5.84
N LEU A 62 -6.30 -5.07 -5.88
CA LEU A 62 -5.48 -3.93 -6.32
C LEU A 62 -5.88 -3.43 -7.72
N ASN A 63 -6.09 -4.32 -8.68
CA ASN A 63 -6.47 -3.99 -10.05
C ASN A 63 -7.79 -3.21 -10.17
N THR A 64 -8.67 -3.27 -9.17
CA THR A 64 -9.91 -2.48 -9.14
C THR A 64 -9.64 -1.01 -8.82
N LEU A 65 -8.55 -0.72 -8.11
CA LEU A 65 -8.10 0.64 -7.79
C LEU A 65 -7.06 1.14 -8.81
N LEU A 66 -6.05 0.31 -9.08
CA LEU A 66 -4.87 0.65 -9.85
C LEU A 66 -4.62 -0.43 -10.90
N VAL A 67 -5.20 -0.24 -12.09
CA VAL A 67 -5.14 -1.20 -13.21
C VAL A 67 -3.70 -1.57 -13.60
N GLY A 68 -2.77 -0.61 -13.56
CA GLY A 68 -1.34 -0.84 -13.80
C GLY A 68 -0.54 -1.28 -12.57
N GLY A 69 -1.22 -1.64 -11.48
CA GLY A 69 -0.61 -1.99 -10.21
C GLY A 69 -0.31 -3.48 -10.10
N THR A 70 0.81 -3.82 -9.47
CA THR A 70 1.14 -5.19 -9.07
C THR A 70 1.76 -5.16 -7.70
N TYR A 71 1.27 -5.97 -6.78
CA TYR A 71 1.79 -6.06 -5.42
C TYR A 71 2.32 -7.46 -5.15
N VAL A 72 3.55 -7.54 -4.66
CA VAL A 72 4.27 -8.81 -4.45
C VAL A 72 4.95 -8.79 -3.09
N GLN A 73 4.81 -9.88 -2.35
CA GLN A 73 5.54 -10.08 -1.11
C GLN A 73 7.04 -10.32 -1.39
N SER A 74 7.91 -9.60 -0.69
CA SER A 74 9.36 -9.53 -0.96
C SER A 74 10.15 -9.69 0.35
N GLY A 75 10.06 -10.89 0.94
CA GLY A 75 10.69 -11.21 2.22
C GLY A 75 10.06 -10.46 3.40
N ALA A 76 10.84 -9.61 4.07
CA ALA A 76 10.36 -8.80 5.19
C ALA A 76 9.56 -7.57 4.74
N ASN A 77 9.72 -7.14 3.48
CA ASN A 77 9.02 -6.00 2.88
C ASN A 77 8.12 -6.47 1.73
N ASP A 78 7.28 -5.60 1.22
CA ASP A 78 6.48 -5.87 0.01
C ASP A 78 6.79 -4.82 -1.05
N ASP A 79 6.61 -5.15 -2.34
CA ASP A 79 6.90 -4.24 -3.44
C ASP A 79 5.60 -3.96 -4.22
N LEU A 80 5.22 -2.67 -4.31
CA LEU A 80 4.16 -2.17 -5.19
C LEU A 80 4.81 -1.63 -6.47
N THR A 81 4.50 -2.24 -7.60
CA THR A 81 4.96 -1.80 -8.92
C THR A 81 3.80 -1.18 -9.69
N VAL A 82 4.03 -0.02 -10.29
CA VAL A 82 3.10 0.67 -11.17
C VAL A 82 3.70 0.68 -12.56
N SER A 83 3.12 -0.09 -13.47
CA SER A 83 3.51 -0.18 -14.89
C SER A 83 2.74 0.79 -15.79
N GLN A 84 1.60 1.30 -15.31
CA GLN A 84 0.77 2.26 -16.02
C GLN A 84 0.14 3.24 -15.02
N LEU A 85 0.22 4.54 -15.30
CA LEU A 85 -0.45 5.56 -14.50
C LEU A 85 -1.98 5.50 -14.70
N PRO A 86 -2.78 5.63 -13.64
CA PRO A 86 -4.24 5.64 -13.73
C PRO A 86 -4.76 6.89 -14.47
N THR A 87 -6.01 6.85 -14.93
CA THR A 87 -6.66 8.01 -15.59
C THR A 87 -6.99 9.14 -14.61
N GLN A 88 -7.21 8.80 -13.34
CA GLN A 88 -7.39 9.74 -12.23
C GLN A 88 -6.40 9.38 -11.12
N ALA A 89 -6.05 10.33 -10.27
CA ALA A 89 -5.17 10.03 -9.14
C ALA A 89 -5.84 9.02 -8.21
N VAL A 90 -5.10 7.99 -7.80
CA VAL A 90 -5.60 6.89 -6.95
C VAL A 90 -4.73 6.79 -5.72
N SER A 91 -5.33 6.44 -4.58
CA SER A 91 -4.61 6.11 -3.37
C SER A 91 -4.79 4.63 -3.03
N VAL A 92 -3.69 3.97 -2.70
CA VAL A 92 -3.65 2.59 -2.20
C VAL A 92 -3.06 2.62 -0.79
N TYR A 93 -3.67 1.90 0.14
CA TYR A 93 -3.28 1.91 1.55
C TYR A 93 -2.82 0.54 2.04
N PHE A 94 -1.88 0.58 2.97
CA PHE A 94 -1.29 -0.58 3.65
C PHE A 94 -1.31 -0.34 5.15
N LEU A 95 -1.69 -1.37 5.91
CA LEU A 95 -1.77 -1.31 7.35
C LEU A 95 -0.60 -2.06 7.99
N CYS A 96 0.13 -1.40 8.88
CA CYS A 96 1.10 -2.01 9.76
C CYS A 96 0.45 -2.25 11.12
N ASN A 97 0.20 -3.51 11.49
CA ASN A 97 -0.33 -3.88 12.81
C ASN A 97 0.81 -4.05 13.81
N LYS A 98 0.59 -3.68 15.08
CA LYS A 98 1.55 -3.96 16.16
C LYS A 98 1.64 -5.47 16.37
N THR A 99 2.84 -6.00 16.56
CA THR A 99 3.06 -7.45 16.79
C THR A 99 2.35 -7.95 18.05
N GLY A 100 2.10 -7.08 19.04
CA GLY A 100 1.34 -7.37 20.26
C GLY A 100 -0.18 -7.16 20.15
N GLY A 101 -0.70 -6.91 18.94
CA GLY A 101 -2.12 -6.61 18.70
C GLY A 101 -2.44 -5.12 18.61
N GLY A 102 -3.42 -4.79 17.78
CA GLY A 102 -3.86 -3.42 17.50
C GLY A 102 -3.20 -2.79 16.27
N VAL A 103 -3.75 -1.64 15.87
CA VAL A 103 -3.26 -0.85 14.74
C VAL A 103 -1.93 -0.20 15.12
N GLY A 104 -0.92 -0.38 14.27
CA GLY A 104 0.39 0.27 14.39
C GLY A 104 0.40 1.60 13.66
N CYS A 105 0.33 1.60 12.33
CA CYS A 105 0.23 2.80 11.50
C CYS A 105 -0.23 2.47 10.07
N TRP A 106 -0.60 3.50 9.31
CA TRP A 106 -1.03 3.36 7.92
C TRP A 106 -0.02 3.98 6.95
N ILE A 107 0.20 3.33 5.82
CA ILE A 107 1.00 3.82 4.70
C ILE A 107 0.05 4.05 3.52
N GLY A 108 -0.03 5.27 3.03
CA GLY A 108 -0.73 5.61 1.78
C GLY A 108 0.26 5.76 0.63
N VAL A 109 -0.05 5.19 -0.52
CA VAL A 109 0.65 5.45 -1.78
C VAL A 109 -0.33 6.11 -2.73
N GLN A 110 -0.13 7.39 -3.01
CA GLN A 110 -0.93 8.14 -3.95
C GLN A 110 -0.22 8.15 -5.30
N VAL A 111 -0.83 7.51 -6.29
CA VAL A 111 -0.35 7.43 -7.66
C VAL A 111 -1.01 8.54 -8.46
N ALA A 112 -0.19 9.38 -9.10
CA ALA A 112 -0.68 10.48 -9.92
C ALA A 112 -1.44 9.97 -11.16
N ALA A 113 -2.35 10.80 -11.67
CA ALA A 113 -2.98 10.54 -12.95
C ALA A 113 -1.95 10.62 -14.09
N GLN A 114 -2.23 9.91 -15.18
CA GLN A 114 -1.47 10.04 -16.42
C GLN A 114 -1.53 11.51 -16.91
N PRO A 115 -0.42 12.05 -17.45
CA PRO A 115 -0.43 13.38 -18.05
C PRO A 115 -1.45 13.46 -19.19
N PRO A 116 -2.07 14.64 -19.42
CA PRO A 116 -2.83 14.87 -20.65
C PRO A 116 -1.95 14.61 -21.87
N LEU A 117 -2.54 13.99 -22.90
CA LEU A 117 -1.90 13.78 -24.21
C LEU A 117 -1.65 15.10 -24.94
#